data_AF-A0A3S4T4D8-F1
#
_entry.id   AF-A0A3S4T4D8-F1
#
_cell.length_a   1.000
_cell.length_b   1.000
_cell.length_c   1.000
_cell.angle_alpha   90.00
_cell.angle_beta   90.00
_cell.angle_gamma   90.00
#
_symmetry.space_group_name_H-M   'P 1'
#
loop_
_entity.id
_entity.type
_entity.pdbx_description
1 polymer ?
#
loop_
_entity_poly.entity_id
_entity_poly.type
_entity_poly.pdbx_seq_one_letter_code
_entity_poly.pdbx_strand_id
1 'polypeptide(L)'
;CLFSQIVKTTAVCRELGMKIDNLEAMKAQVFAVPGSRFDLTNMGWESLAVAPDGTIYPSPALIRVEELACGHLEQGLVDIWRNNLMLRTIRSTSLVDAGERQQRPLVFITGGGDPDHSWNTGHELVGHDPYIDLYEQLALQLITDQAAQYPDQGLFRLRMGDVRHDCPDTENGSDGSVGLTHCNCLISLAEHDGHSSVREFYSNAAQQANTEIVNPFNPAAGLGNYIPEEAKEKSYGCGSPVK
;
A
#
# COMPACT_ATOMS: atom_id res chain seq x y z
N CYS A 1 -8.13 -18.84 11.90
CA CYS A 1 -8.25 -18.08 10.64
C CYS A 1 -7.63 -16.69 10.83
N LEU A 2 -6.90 -16.16 9.85
CA LEU A 2 -6.21 -14.87 9.92
C LEU A 2 -7.17 -13.71 10.24
N PHE A 3 -8.33 -13.68 9.58
CA PHE A 3 -9.41 -12.71 9.84
C PHE A 3 -9.75 -12.58 11.33
N SER A 4 -10.03 -13.71 12.00
CA SER A 4 -10.41 -13.71 13.42
C SER A 4 -9.32 -13.17 14.35
N GLN A 5 -8.05 -13.29 13.96
CA GLN A 5 -6.93 -12.75 14.75
C GLN A 5 -6.81 -11.24 14.52
N ILE A 6 -6.94 -10.78 13.27
CA ILE A 6 -6.93 -9.35 12.95
C ILE A 6 -8.05 -8.63 13.70
N VAL A 7 -9.29 -9.14 13.69
CA VAL A 7 -10.42 -8.53 14.42
C VAL A 7 -10.13 -8.40 15.93
N LYS A 8 -9.54 -9.43 16.54
CA LYS A 8 -9.14 -9.39 17.96
C LYS A 8 -8.05 -8.36 18.21
N THR A 9 -7.03 -8.32 17.35
CA THR A 9 -5.95 -7.34 17.44
C THR A 9 -6.49 -5.92 17.27
N THR A 10 -7.41 -5.68 16.33
CA THR A 10 -8.08 -4.38 16.13
C THR A 10 -8.79 -3.90 17.39
N ALA A 11 -9.49 -4.79 18.10
CA ALA A 11 -10.14 -4.45 19.36
C ALA A 11 -9.13 -4.01 20.43
N VAL A 12 -8.04 -4.78 20.60
CA VAL A 12 -6.96 -4.44 21.54
C VAL A 12 -6.27 -3.12 21.16
N CYS A 13 -5.95 -2.92 19.89
CA CYS A 13 -5.36 -1.68 19.41
C CYS A 13 -6.26 -0.47 19.73
N ARG A 14 -7.58 -0.59 19.53
CA ARG A 14 -8.54 0.48 19.85
C ARG A 14 -8.55 0.82 21.34
N GLU A 15 -8.52 -0.18 22.23
CA GLU A 15 -8.43 0.04 23.68
C GLU A 15 -7.13 0.75 24.09
N LEU A 16 -6.05 0.50 23.37
CA LEU A 16 -4.74 1.10 23.60
C LEU A 16 -4.51 2.42 22.85
N GLY A 17 -5.49 2.91 22.08
CA GLY A 17 -5.34 4.10 21.24
C GLY A 17 -4.35 3.92 20.07
N MET A 18 -4.09 2.69 19.65
CA MET A 18 -3.24 2.34 18.52
C MET A 18 -4.06 2.10 17.25
N LYS A 19 -3.44 2.28 16.09
CA LYS A 19 -4.02 2.01 14.77
C LYS A 19 -3.26 0.89 14.06
N ILE A 20 -3.96 0.17 13.18
CA ILE A 20 -3.37 -0.81 12.27
C ILE A 20 -3.37 -0.18 10.88
N ASP A 21 -2.20 0.15 10.35
CA ASP A 21 -2.05 0.96 9.13
C ASP A 21 -2.86 0.43 7.94
N ASN A 22 -2.68 -0.85 7.59
CA ASN A 22 -3.40 -1.47 6.47
C ASN A 22 -4.92 -1.47 6.67
N LEU A 23 -5.40 -1.49 7.92
CA LEU A 23 -6.83 -1.40 8.21
C LEU A 23 -7.34 0.03 8.07
N GLU A 24 -6.55 1.04 8.45
CA GLU A 24 -6.90 2.45 8.23
C GLU A 24 -6.88 2.79 6.73
N ALA A 25 -5.90 2.30 5.97
CA ALA A 25 -5.87 2.45 4.51
C ALA A 25 -7.10 1.81 3.84
N MET A 26 -7.47 0.59 4.26
CA MET A 26 -8.70 -0.06 3.79
C MET A 26 -9.96 0.71 4.21
N LYS A 27 -9.96 1.29 5.41
CA LYS A 27 -11.07 2.11 5.91
C LYS A 27 -11.28 3.36 5.04
N ALA A 28 -10.21 4.02 4.61
CA ALA A 28 -10.28 5.13 3.67
C ALA A 28 -10.88 4.71 2.31
N GLN A 29 -10.51 3.53 1.80
CA GLN A 29 -11.10 2.97 0.56
C GLN A 29 -12.59 2.65 0.72
N VAL A 30 -12.95 1.93 1.78
CA VAL A 30 -14.33 1.48 2.07
C VAL A 30 -15.28 2.66 2.25
N PHE A 31 -14.83 3.72 2.91
CA PHE A 31 -15.62 4.92 3.18
C PHE A 31 -15.28 6.11 2.27
N ALA A 32 -14.69 5.85 1.10
CA ALA A 32 -14.48 6.86 0.08
C ALA A 32 -15.81 7.48 -0.40
N VAL A 33 -15.72 8.48 -1.29
CA VAL A 33 -16.90 9.15 -1.85
C VAL A 33 -17.75 8.13 -2.66
N PRO A 34 -19.09 8.25 -2.68
CA PRO A 34 -19.92 7.40 -3.53
C PRO A 34 -19.45 7.39 -4.98
N GLY A 35 -19.29 6.19 -5.53
CA GLY A 35 -18.84 6.01 -6.91
C GLY A 35 -17.33 5.91 -7.07
N SER A 36 -16.53 6.14 -6.02
CA SER A 36 -15.10 5.83 -6.03
C SER A 36 -14.88 4.34 -6.30
N ARG A 37 -13.90 4.05 -7.14
CA ARG A 37 -13.47 2.70 -7.53
C ARG A 37 -11.96 2.66 -7.51
N PHE A 38 -11.40 1.54 -7.11
CA PHE A 38 -9.97 1.32 -7.10
C PHE A 38 -9.58 0.23 -8.10
N ASP A 39 -8.47 0.44 -8.80
CA ASP A 39 -7.94 -0.48 -9.80
C ASP A 39 -6.46 -0.74 -9.53
N LEU A 40 -6.15 -1.89 -8.94
CA LEU A 40 -4.80 -2.32 -8.57
C LEU A 40 -4.09 -1.29 -7.67
N THR A 41 -2.77 -1.33 -7.65
CA THR A 41 -1.90 -0.48 -6.80
C THR A 41 -1.21 0.61 -7.59
N ASN A 42 -0.65 1.59 -6.87
CA ASN A 42 0.15 2.68 -7.44
C ASN A 42 1.51 2.29 -8.04
N MET A 43 1.88 1.01 -7.96
CA MET A 43 3.09 0.45 -8.55
C MET A 43 3.23 0.80 -10.03
N GLY A 44 4.38 1.37 -10.40
CA GLY A 44 4.68 1.80 -11.76
C GLY A 44 3.93 3.05 -12.22
N TRP A 45 2.98 3.57 -11.45
CA TRP A 45 2.22 4.80 -11.73
C TRP A 45 2.65 5.98 -10.86
N GLU A 46 2.91 5.74 -9.58
CA GLU A 46 3.30 6.77 -8.62
C GLU A 46 4.51 6.31 -7.78
N SER A 47 4.82 5.01 -7.82
CA SER A 47 5.90 4.41 -7.05
C SER A 47 6.76 3.48 -7.90
N LEU A 48 8.04 3.40 -7.52
CA LEU A 48 9.03 2.41 -7.94
C LEU A 48 9.94 2.12 -6.76
N ALA A 49 10.62 0.98 -6.81
CA ALA A 49 11.70 0.64 -5.91
C ALA A 49 13.05 0.70 -6.63
N VAL A 50 14.08 1.14 -5.91
CA VAL A 50 15.48 1.05 -6.34
C VAL A 50 16.18 0.13 -5.36
N ALA A 51 16.70 -0.99 -5.87
CA ALA A 51 17.46 -1.94 -5.09
C ALA A 51 18.88 -1.39 -4.77
N PRO A 52 19.58 -1.95 -3.77
CA PRO A 52 20.90 -1.47 -3.37
C PRO A 52 21.97 -1.53 -4.48
N ASP A 53 21.78 -2.39 -5.47
CA ASP A 53 22.65 -2.52 -6.64
C ASP A 53 22.34 -1.49 -7.73
N GLY A 54 21.32 -0.65 -7.56
CA GLY A 54 20.86 0.32 -8.55
C GLY A 54 19.82 -0.22 -9.53
N THR A 55 19.43 -1.50 -9.42
CA THR A 55 18.37 -2.09 -10.25
C THR A 55 17.00 -1.55 -9.82
N ILE A 56 16.17 -1.20 -10.78
CA ILE A 56 14.84 -0.63 -10.55
C ILE A 56 13.79 -1.73 -10.64
N TYR A 57 12.85 -1.75 -9.70
CA TYR A 57 11.73 -2.67 -9.64
C TYR A 57 10.40 -1.91 -9.50
N PRO A 58 9.28 -2.52 -9.90
CA PRO A 58 7.95 -1.95 -9.73
C PRO A 58 7.58 -1.67 -8.26
N SER A 59 7.89 -2.62 -7.37
CA SER A 59 7.58 -2.56 -5.94
C SER A 59 8.78 -3.07 -5.11
N PRO A 60 8.95 -2.61 -3.86
CA PRO A 60 9.96 -3.15 -2.95
C PRO A 60 9.83 -4.65 -2.71
N ALA A 61 8.61 -5.19 -2.73
CA ALA A 61 8.35 -6.62 -2.49
C ALA A 61 8.85 -7.53 -3.63
N LEU A 62 9.14 -6.94 -4.79
CA LEU A 62 9.55 -7.64 -6.01
C LEU A 62 11.05 -7.47 -6.31
N ILE A 63 11.82 -6.85 -5.40
CA ILE A 63 13.27 -6.75 -5.53
C ILE A 63 13.86 -8.16 -5.65
N ARG A 64 14.74 -8.36 -6.63
CA ARG A 64 15.38 -9.64 -7.04
C ARG A 64 14.49 -10.63 -7.78
N VAL A 65 13.28 -10.23 -8.18
CA VAL A 65 12.51 -10.97 -9.18
C VAL A 65 13.00 -10.52 -10.57
N GLU A 66 13.88 -11.31 -11.19
CA GLU A 66 14.57 -10.94 -12.43
C GLU A 66 13.61 -10.56 -13.56
N GLU A 67 12.47 -11.25 -13.65
CA GLU A 67 11.43 -11.02 -14.66
C GLU A 67 10.79 -9.64 -14.54
N LEU A 68 10.85 -9.03 -13.35
CA LEU A 68 10.25 -7.74 -13.06
C LEU A 68 11.28 -6.61 -12.98
N ALA A 69 12.57 -6.87 -13.25
CA ALA A 69 13.57 -5.82 -13.30
C ALA A 69 13.25 -4.81 -14.43
N CYS A 70 13.08 -3.54 -14.08
CA CYS A 70 12.71 -2.46 -15.01
C CYS A 70 13.93 -1.74 -15.63
N GLY A 71 15.14 -2.10 -15.24
CA GLY A 71 16.38 -1.48 -15.72
C GLY A 71 17.29 -1.09 -14.57
N HIS A 72 18.32 -0.30 -14.88
CA HIS A 72 19.33 0.14 -13.90
C HIS A 72 19.43 1.66 -13.87
N LEU A 73 19.67 2.25 -12.70
CA LEU A 73 19.73 3.70 -12.52
C LEU A 73 20.65 4.43 -13.51
N GLU A 74 21.75 3.80 -13.94
CA GLU A 74 22.69 4.34 -14.93
C GLU A 74 22.05 4.63 -16.30
N GLN A 75 20.94 3.96 -16.64
CA GLN A 75 20.18 4.21 -17.87
C GLN A 75 19.34 5.50 -17.78
N GLY A 76 19.20 6.06 -16.58
CA GLY A 76 18.41 7.25 -16.30
C GLY A 76 16.98 6.91 -15.89
N LEU A 77 16.59 7.36 -14.69
CA LEU A 77 15.28 7.10 -14.11
C LEU A 77 14.12 7.57 -14.99
N VAL A 78 14.26 8.72 -15.65
CA VAL A 78 13.21 9.27 -16.54
C VAL A 78 12.97 8.37 -17.75
N ASP A 79 14.03 7.81 -18.32
CA ASP A 79 13.92 6.92 -19.48
C ASP A 79 13.27 5.60 -19.08
N ILE A 80 13.74 4.97 -18.00
CA ILE A 80 13.14 3.77 -17.44
C ILE A 80 11.65 4.01 -17.14
N TRP A 81 11.34 5.06 -16.39
CA TRP A 81 9.97 5.38 -15.99
C TRP A 81 9.03 5.49 -17.20
N ARG A 82 9.45 6.14 -18.29
CA ARG A 82 8.57 6.41 -19.45
C ARG A 82 8.54 5.26 -20.46
N ASN A 83 9.66 4.58 -20.64
CA ASN A 83 9.89 3.74 -21.81
C ASN A 83 10.08 2.26 -21.50
N ASN A 84 10.31 1.87 -20.24
CA ASN A 84 10.46 0.46 -19.89
C ASN A 84 9.20 -0.36 -20.23
N LEU A 85 9.41 -1.54 -20.82
CA LEU A 85 8.34 -2.43 -21.26
C LEU A 85 7.51 -2.95 -20.09
N MET A 86 8.15 -3.42 -19.01
CA MET A 86 7.45 -3.93 -17.83
C MET A 86 6.58 -2.86 -17.16
N LEU A 87 7.10 -1.64 -17.03
CA LEU A 87 6.30 -0.52 -16.49
C LEU A 87 5.12 -0.18 -17.41
N ARG A 88 5.28 -0.26 -18.73
CA ARG A 88 4.16 -0.11 -19.67
C ARG A 88 3.14 -1.24 -19.51
N THR A 89 3.60 -2.49 -19.35
CA THR A 89 2.73 -3.64 -19.09
C THR A 89 1.91 -3.44 -17.82
N ILE A 90 2.55 -3.04 -16.71
CA ILE A 90 1.87 -2.74 -15.45
C ILE A 90 0.82 -1.64 -15.65
N ARG A 91 1.18 -0.53 -16.32
CA ARG A 91 0.24 0.58 -16.57
C ARG A 91 -0.92 0.21 -17.51
N SER A 92 -0.74 -0.78 -18.37
CA SER A 92 -1.81 -1.30 -19.23
C SER A 92 -2.64 -2.40 -18.58
N THR A 93 -2.29 -2.82 -17.35
CA THR A 93 -3.00 -3.89 -16.64
C THR A 93 -4.13 -3.27 -15.82
N SER A 94 -5.31 -3.90 -15.86
CA SER A 94 -6.49 -3.46 -15.12
C SER A 94 -7.32 -4.65 -14.66
N LEU A 95 -8.07 -4.48 -13.56
CA LEU A 95 -9.04 -5.45 -13.08
C LEU A 95 -10.15 -5.73 -14.09
N VAL A 96 -10.45 -4.80 -15.00
CA VAL A 96 -11.50 -5.00 -16.01
C VAL A 96 -11.11 -6.09 -17.01
N ASP A 97 -9.82 -6.35 -17.17
CA ASP A 97 -9.28 -7.34 -18.11
C ASP A 97 -9.06 -8.72 -17.44
N ALA A 98 -9.21 -8.81 -16.12
CA ALA A 98 -8.91 -10.03 -15.34
C ALA A 98 -9.99 -11.14 -15.42
N GLY A 99 -11.06 -10.90 -16.19
CA GLY A 99 -12.09 -11.90 -16.50
C GLY A 99 -12.85 -12.41 -15.27
N GLU A 100 -13.29 -13.67 -15.32
CA GLU A 100 -14.11 -14.30 -14.27
C GLU A 100 -13.41 -14.36 -12.89
N ARG A 101 -12.07 -14.39 -12.87
CA ARG A 101 -11.27 -14.46 -11.63
C ARG A 101 -11.49 -13.25 -10.70
N GLN A 102 -11.94 -12.12 -11.26
CA GLN A 102 -12.16 -10.88 -10.54
C GLN A 102 -13.64 -10.44 -10.53
N GLN A 103 -14.58 -11.32 -10.87
CA GLN A 103 -16.02 -11.07 -10.72
C GLN A 103 -16.47 -11.20 -9.25
N ARG A 104 -15.86 -10.39 -8.38
CA ARG A 104 -16.14 -10.39 -6.94
C ARG A 104 -16.89 -9.13 -6.53
N PRO A 105 -17.83 -9.20 -5.56
CA PRO A 105 -18.69 -8.06 -5.22
C PRO A 105 -17.95 -6.81 -4.74
N LEU A 106 -16.79 -6.99 -4.11
CA LEU A 106 -16.01 -5.88 -3.50
C LEU A 106 -14.72 -5.58 -4.26
N VAL A 107 -14.54 -6.13 -5.47
CA VAL A 107 -13.27 -6.05 -6.22
C VAL A 107 -12.80 -4.62 -6.45
N PHE A 108 -13.72 -3.69 -6.76
CA PHE A 108 -13.41 -2.28 -6.97
C PHE A 108 -13.31 -1.46 -5.68
N ILE A 109 -13.61 -2.06 -4.52
CA ILE A 109 -13.34 -1.47 -3.21
C ILE A 109 -11.94 -1.88 -2.77
N THR A 110 -11.57 -3.14 -2.97
CA THR A 110 -10.26 -3.69 -2.57
C THR A 110 -9.16 -3.48 -3.61
N GLY A 111 -9.46 -2.89 -4.77
CA GLY A 111 -8.54 -2.81 -5.91
C GLY A 111 -8.11 -4.18 -6.46
N GLY A 112 -8.91 -5.22 -6.20
CA GLY A 112 -8.66 -6.62 -6.60
C GLY A 112 -7.42 -7.28 -6.00
N GLY A 113 -6.90 -6.71 -4.90
CA GLY A 113 -5.78 -7.25 -4.13
C GLY A 113 -4.46 -6.57 -4.46
N ASP A 114 -3.38 -7.22 -4.04
CA ASP A 114 -2.01 -6.77 -4.22
C ASP A 114 -1.36 -7.50 -5.41
N PRO A 115 -0.91 -6.78 -6.44
CA PRO A 115 -0.15 -7.37 -7.54
C PRO A 115 1.16 -8.04 -7.09
N ASP A 116 1.77 -7.61 -5.98
CA ASP A 116 2.97 -8.25 -5.43
C ASP A 116 2.65 -9.69 -4.98
N HIS A 117 1.53 -9.86 -4.29
CA HIS A 117 1.07 -11.19 -3.88
C HIS A 117 0.59 -12.03 -5.06
N SER A 118 -0.08 -11.39 -6.02
CA SER A 118 -0.54 -12.06 -7.24
C SER A 118 0.65 -12.62 -8.03
N TRP A 119 1.70 -11.83 -8.20
CA TRP A 119 2.90 -12.28 -8.89
C TRP A 119 3.58 -13.45 -8.16
N ASN A 120 3.76 -13.34 -6.85
CA ASN A 120 4.40 -14.39 -6.06
C ASN A 120 3.62 -15.70 -6.03
N THR A 121 2.30 -15.66 -6.23
CA THR A 121 1.43 -16.83 -6.15
C THR A 121 1.15 -17.45 -7.52
N GLY A 122 0.99 -16.62 -8.55
CA GLY A 122 0.54 -17.05 -9.88
C GLY A 122 1.37 -16.57 -11.05
N HIS A 123 2.46 -15.82 -10.82
CA HIS A 123 3.28 -15.18 -11.88
C HIS A 123 2.46 -14.31 -12.85
N GLU A 124 1.35 -13.77 -12.38
CA GLU A 124 0.51 -12.79 -13.07
C GLU A 124 0.29 -11.60 -12.13
N LEU A 125 0.24 -10.38 -12.67
CA LEU A 125 0.06 -9.16 -11.87
C LEU A 125 -1.33 -9.03 -11.24
N VAL A 126 -2.30 -9.84 -11.66
CA VAL A 126 -3.71 -9.72 -11.21
C VAL A 126 -4.30 -11.11 -10.97
N GLY A 127 -5.20 -11.19 -9.99
CA GLY A 127 -6.12 -12.34 -9.86
C GLY A 127 -5.58 -13.50 -9.04
N HIS A 128 -4.38 -13.38 -8.48
CA HIS A 128 -3.73 -14.46 -7.73
C HIS A 128 -3.39 -14.08 -6.29
N ASP A 129 -3.87 -12.94 -5.79
CA ASP A 129 -3.66 -12.58 -4.39
C ASP A 129 -4.39 -13.58 -3.47
N PRO A 130 -3.68 -14.35 -2.64
CA PRO A 130 -4.27 -15.36 -1.76
C PRO A 130 -5.04 -14.75 -0.58
N TYR A 131 -4.94 -13.45 -0.35
CA TYR A 131 -5.58 -12.71 0.74
C TYR A 131 -6.82 -11.94 0.30
N ILE A 132 -7.26 -12.05 -0.96
CA ILE A 132 -8.45 -11.33 -1.44
C ILE A 132 -9.70 -11.64 -0.60
N ASP A 133 -9.89 -12.89 -0.19
CA ASP A 133 -11.00 -13.30 0.70
C ASP A 133 -10.91 -12.62 2.08
N LEU A 134 -9.69 -12.38 2.56
CA LEU A 134 -9.46 -11.69 3.82
C LEU A 134 -9.79 -10.21 3.68
N TYR A 135 -9.37 -9.56 2.59
CA TYR A 135 -9.68 -8.15 2.35
C TYR A 135 -11.18 -7.90 2.28
N GLU A 136 -11.93 -8.76 1.60
CA GLU A 136 -13.39 -8.66 1.54
C GLU A 136 -14.04 -8.83 2.91
N GLN A 137 -13.58 -9.79 3.71
CA GLN A 137 -14.07 -9.98 5.08
C GLN A 137 -13.77 -8.76 5.96
N LEU A 138 -12.57 -8.18 5.86
CA LEU A 138 -12.21 -6.97 6.61
C LEU A 138 -13.02 -5.75 6.15
N ALA A 139 -13.25 -5.57 4.85
CA ALA A 139 -14.10 -4.51 4.32
C ALA A 139 -15.54 -4.62 4.87
N LEU A 140 -16.11 -5.83 4.85
CA LEU A 140 -17.44 -6.09 5.42
C LEU A 140 -17.48 -5.86 6.94
N GLN A 141 -16.41 -6.23 7.66
CA GLN A 141 -16.30 -5.96 9.09
C GLN A 141 -16.28 -4.44 9.36
N LEU A 142 -15.51 -3.67 8.59
CA LEU A 142 -15.48 -2.21 8.70
C LEU A 142 -16.85 -1.59 8.46
N ILE A 143 -17.57 -2.02 7.41
CA ILE A 143 -18.93 -1.57 7.12
C ILE A 143 -19.86 -1.91 8.27
N THR A 144 -19.78 -3.12 8.80
CA THR A 144 -20.62 -3.60 9.91
C THR A 144 -20.36 -2.81 11.19
N ASP A 145 -19.10 -2.61 11.55
CA ASP A 145 -18.67 -1.82 12.71
C ASP A 145 -19.14 -0.38 12.62
N GLN A 146 -19.08 0.22 11.43
CA GLN A 146 -19.53 1.59 11.23
C GLN A 146 -21.05 1.69 11.27
N ALA A 147 -21.77 0.78 10.61
CA ALA A 147 -23.23 0.75 10.65
C ALA A 147 -23.79 0.50 12.05
N ALA A 148 -23.08 -0.23 12.91
CA ALA A 148 -23.47 -0.49 14.30
C ALA A 148 -23.44 0.76 15.20
N GLN A 149 -22.75 1.83 14.79
CA GLN A 149 -22.72 3.10 15.52
C GLN A 149 -23.99 3.94 15.32
N TYR A 150 -24.86 3.56 14.38
CA TYR A 150 -26.10 4.27 14.07
C TYR A 150 -27.33 3.50 14.57
N PRO A 151 -28.38 4.19 15.04
CA PRO A 151 -29.59 3.54 15.49
C PRO A 151 -30.33 2.88 14.32
N ASP A 152 -30.96 1.74 14.59
CA ASP A 152 -31.74 1.00 13.58
C ASP A 152 -33.14 1.60 13.42
N GLN A 153 -33.31 2.51 12.45
CA GLN A 153 -34.55 3.27 12.24
C GLN A 153 -35.28 2.99 10.91
N GLY A 154 -34.78 2.07 10.07
CA GLY A 154 -35.37 1.75 8.76
C GLY A 154 -34.35 1.66 7.61
N LEU A 155 -34.84 1.34 6.40
CA LEU A 155 -34.19 0.70 5.23
C LEU A 155 -32.69 0.98 4.92
N PHE A 156 -32.10 2.11 5.33
CA PHE A 156 -30.68 2.41 5.16
C PHE A 156 -30.10 3.01 6.44
N ARG A 157 -29.06 2.36 7.00
CA ARG A 157 -28.34 2.83 8.20
C ARG A 157 -27.20 3.80 7.88
N LEU A 158 -26.52 3.58 6.76
CA LEU A 158 -25.33 4.33 6.36
C LEU A 158 -25.15 4.23 4.84
N ARG A 159 -24.70 5.32 4.19
CA ARG A 159 -24.27 5.32 2.79
C ARG A 159 -22.77 5.62 2.71
N MET A 160 -22.14 5.14 1.63
CA MET A 160 -20.75 5.47 1.31
C MET A 160 -20.55 6.99 1.30
N GLY A 161 -19.40 7.47 1.79
CA GLY A 161 -19.07 8.90 1.95
C GLY A 161 -19.94 9.74 2.89
N ASP A 162 -20.92 9.15 3.61
CA ASP A 162 -21.53 9.79 4.81
C ASP A 162 -20.50 9.84 5.96
N VAL A 163 -19.55 8.90 5.98
CA VAL A 163 -18.33 8.94 6.80
C VAL A 163 -17.19 9.30 5.87
N ARG A 164 -16.41 10.33 6.23
CA ARG A 164 -15.23 10.74 5.47
C ARG A 164 -14.04 10.79 6.41
N HIS A 165 -12.95 10.17 5.98
CA HIS A 165 -11.67 10.28 6.66
C HIS A 165 -10.77 11.36 6.04
N ASP A 166 -11.07 11.80 4.81
CA ASP A 166 -10.33 12.85 4.07
C ASP A 166 -11.27 13.86 3.38
N CYS A 167 -10.74 15.04 3.05
CA CYS A 167 -11.42 16.03 2.20
C CYS A 167 -11.43 15.57 0.72
N PRO A 168 -12.47 15.92 -0.07
CA PRO A 168 -12.54 15.56 -1.48
C PRO A 168 -11.53 16.38 -2.27
N ASP A 169 -10.31 15.88 -2.39
CA ASP A 169 -9.41 16.35 -3.44
C ASP A 169 -9.84 15.72 -4.75
N THR A 170 -9.86 16.51 -5.81
CA THR A 170 -10.17 16.07 -7.18
C THR A 170 -9.14 15.07 -7.72
N GLU A 171 -8.02 14.87 -7.01
CA GLU A 171 -7.03 13.83 -7.31
C GLU A 171 -7.38 12.46 -6.70
N ASN A 172 -8.28 12.41 -5.71
CA ASN A 172 -8.63 11.21 -4.95
C ASN A 172 -9.99 10.59 -5.34
N GLY A 173 -10.38 10.60 -6.62
CA GLY A 173 -11.57 9.85 -7.05
C GLY A 173 -12.92 10.51 -6.73
N SER A 174 -12.94 11.78 -6.32
CA SER A 174 -14.16 12.48 -5.87
C SER A 174 -15.11 12.92 -7.01
N ASP A 175 -14.70 12.77 -8.27
CA ASP A 175 -15.51 12.97 -9.48
C ASP A 175 -16.02 11.64 -10.10
N GLY A 176 -15.76 10.49 -9.45
CA GLY A 176 -16.01 9.17 -10.00
C GLY A 176 -14.84 8.60 -10.82
N SER A 177 -13.66 9.23 -10.76
CA SER A 177 -12.41 8.67 -11.30
C SER A 177 -11.96 7.41 -10.54
N VAL A 178 -11.19 6.59 -11.25
CA VAL A 178 -10.61 5.35 -10.74
C VAL A 178 -9.33 5.71 -9.99
N GLY A 179 -9.28 5.39 -8.70
CA GLY A 179 -8.10 5.54 -7.85
C GLY A 179 -7.20 4.30 -7.89
N LEU A 180 -5.96 4.46 -7.44
CA LEU A 180 -5.04 3.36 -7.20
C LEU A 180 -5.04 3.04 -5.70
N THR A 181 -4.97 1.77 -5.36
CA THR A 181 -4.59 1.37 -3.99
C THR A 181 -3.08 1.47 -3.84
N HIS A 182 -2.53 0.98 -2.75
CA HIS A 182 -1.10 1.02 -2.50
C HIS A 182 -0.64 -0.38 -2.08
N CYS A 183 0.55 -0.80 -2.49
CA CYS A 183 1.13 -2.10 -2.13
C CYS A 183 1.17 -2.26 -0.61
N ASN A 184 0.73 -3.39 -0.06
CA ASN A 184 0.66 -3.60 1.40
C ASN A 184 2.01 -3.49 2.12
N CYS A 185 3.10 -3.52 1.36
CA CYS A 185 4.48 -3.44 1.83
C CYS A 185 4.98 -1.99 2.02
N LEU A 186 4.32 -1.03 1.39
CA LEU A 186 4.56 0.39 1.61
C LEU A 186 3.73 0.82 2.85
N ILE A 187 4.03 1.93 3.51
CA ILE A 187 3.18 2.46 4.58
C ILE A 187 2.36 3.59 3.96
N SER A 188 1.04 3.49 4.07
CA SER A 188 0.15 4.57 3.65
C SER A 188 0.04 5.54 4.81
N LEU A 189 0.96 6.49 4.87
CA LEU A 189 0.94 7.53 5.91
C LEU A 189 -0.30 8.39 5.71
N ALA A 190 -1.37 8.08 6.45
CA ALA A 190 -2.58 8.88 6.47
C ALA A 190 -2.22 10.35 6.76
N GLU A 191 -2.50 11.23 5.81
CA GLU A 191 -2.01 12.61 5.79
C GLU A 191 -2.54 13.46 6.97
N HIS A 192 -3.57 12.96 7.67
CA HIS A 192 -4.35 13.78 8.59
C HIS A 192 -3.94 13.76 10.08
N ASP A 193 -2.99 12.92 10.50
CA ASP A 193 -2.57 12.82 11.92
C ASP A 193 -1.16 13.38 12.23
N GLY A 194 -0.64 14.30 11.39
CA GLY A 194 0.65 14.98 11.64
C GLY A 194 1.88 14.27 11.04
N HIS A 195 1.66 13.31 10.15
CA HIS A 195 2.71 12.56 9.44
C HIS A 195 3.11 13.14 8.08
N SER A 196 2.60 14.31 7.70
CA SER A 196 3.21 15.15 6.63
C SER A 196 4.70 15.32 6.87
N SER A 197 5.10 15.41 8.14
CA SER A 197 6.49 15.41 8.60
C SER A 197 7.31 14.24 8.08
N VAL A 198 6.76 13.02 7.96
CA VAL A 198 7.50 11.82 7.53
C VAL A 198 7.70 11.79 6.01
N ARG A 199 6.66 12.10 5.23
CA ARG A 199 6.76 12.23 3.76
C ARG A 199 7.72 13.35 3.39
N GLU A 200 7.60 14.52 4.03
CA GLU A 200 8.52 15.63 3.85
C GLU A 200 9.95 15.27 4.31
N PHE A 201 10.09 14.59 5.44
CA PHE A 201 11.38 14.15 5.97
C PHE A 201 12.12 13.22 5.00
N TYR A 202 11.47 12.20 4.46
CA TYR A 202 12.09 11.30 3.49
C TYR A 202 12.29 11.98 2.12
N SER A 203 11.38 12.87 1.71
CA SER A 203 11.57 13.67 0.49
C SER A 203 12.78 14.60 0.58
N ASN A 204 12.99 15.23 1.74
CA ASN A 204 14.16 16.04 2.04
C ASN A 204 15.42 15.17 2.13
N ALA A 205 15.33 14.00 2.78
CA ALA A 205 16.45 13.06 2.89
C ALA A 205 16.92 12.52 1.53
N ALA A 206 16.02 12.42 0.54
CA ALA A 206 16.36 12.05 -0.83
C ALA A 206 17.17 13.13 -1.57
N GLN A 207 17.00 14.40 -1.21
CA GLN A 207 17.79 15.52 -1.77
C GLN A 207 19.09 15.75 -0.98
N GLN A 208 19.03 15.63 0.34
CA GLN A 208 20.16 15.80 1.23
C GLN A 208 20.12 14.75 2.34
N ALA A 209 21.06 13.81 2.31
CA ALA A 209 21.11 12.71 3.26
C ALA A 209 21.16 13.24 4.71
N ASN A 210 20.18 12.84 5.53
CA ASN A 210 20.15 13.22 6.94
C ASN A 210 21.20 12.42 7.72
N THR A 211 22.22 13.10 8.23
CA THR A 211 23.36 12.49 8.94
C THR A 211 23.03 12.00 10.35
N GLU A 212 21.89 12.40 10.91
CA GLU A 212 21.50 12.04 12.28
C GLU A 212 20.73 10.72 12.36
N ILE A 213 20.29 10.16 11.23
CA ILE A 213 19.58 8.88 11.20
C ILE A 213 20.59 7.75 11.35
N VAL A 214 20.48 7.06 12.47
CA VAL A 214 21.27 5.87 12.80
C VAL A 214 20.38 4.64 12.76
N ASN A 215 20.93 3.51 12.33
CA ASN A 215 20.22 2.24 12.40
C ASN A 215 19.98 1.86 13.88
N PRO A 216 18.72 1.74 14.34
CA PRO A 216 18.42 1.39 15.73
C PRO A 216 18.75 -0.08 16.04
N PHE A 217 18.88 -0.92 15.01
CA PHE A 217 19.30 -2.30 15.12
C PHE A 217 20.79 -2.41 14.82
N ASN A 218 21.60 -2.41 15.88
CA ASN A 218 22.96 -2.93 15.81
C ASN A 218 22.90 -4.43 16.18
N PRO A 219 22.79 -5.36 15.21
CA PRO A 219 22.75 -6.78 15.52
C PRO A 219 24.01 -7.18 16.30
N ALA A 220 23.81 -7.89 17.42
CA ALA A 220 24.90 -8.36 18.26
C ALA A 220 25.98 -9.06 17.42
N ALA A 221 27.25 -8.78 17.74
CA ALA A 221 28.42 -9.20 16.97
C ALA A 221 28.32 -10.68 16.54
N GLY A 222 28.24 -10.91 15.23
CA GLY A 222 28.16 -12.25 14.62
C GLY A 222 27.08 -12.40 13.56
N LEU A 223 25.89 -11.82 13.76
CA LEU A 223 24.75 -11.96 12.82
C LEU A 223 24.75 -10.94 11.68
N GLY A 224 25.62 -9.93 11.70
CA GLY A 224 25.67 -8.84 10.72
C GLY A 224 26.91 -8.81 9.83
N ASN A 225 27.84 -9.78 9.93
CA ASN A 225 29.16 -9.68 9.27
C ASN A 225 29.10 -9.63 7.73
N TYR A 226 27.99 -10.07 7.13
CA TYR A 226 27.75 -9.99 5.68
C TYR A 226 27.06 -8.69 5.24
N ILE A 227 26.62 -7.85 6.18
CA ILE A 227 26.05 -6.54 5.90
C ILE A 227 27.23 -5.55 5.81
N PRO A 228 27.35 -4.73 4.75
CA PRO A 228 28.37 -3.69 4.68
C PRO A 228 28.26 -2.70 5.86
N GLU A 229 29.38 -2.22 6.39
CA GLU A 229 29.37 -1.27 7.53
C GLU A 229 28.52 -0.03 7.27
N GLU A 230 28.59 0.51 6.05
CA GLU A 230 27.79 1.67 5.61
C GLU A 230 26.27 1.42 5.75
N ALA A 231 25.80 0.18 5.55
CA ALA A 231 24.41 -0.22 5.68
C ALA A 231 24.01 -0.61 7.12
N LYS A 232 24.99 -0.82 8.01
CA LYS A 232 24.75 -0.98 9.45
C LYS A 232 24.63 0.34 10.17
N GLU A 233 25.31 1.38 9.69
CA GLU A 233 25.30 2.69 10.34
C GLU A 233 23.97 3.42 10.12
N LYS A 234 23.35 3.25 8.95
CA LYS A 234 22.17 4.02 8.52
C LYS A 234 21.06 3.10 8.03
N SER A 235 19.83 3.39 8.45
CA SER A 235 18.63 2.75 7.92
C SER A 235 17.61 3.84 7.61
N TYR A 236 17.08 3.83 6.37
CA TYR A 236 15.91 4.61 5.99
C TYR A 236 14.80 3.61 5.71
N GLY A 237 13.72 3.68 6.47
CA GLY A 237 12.63 2.72 6.34
C GLY A 237 11.69 2.72 7.53
N CYS A 238 10.64 1.91 7.42
CA CYS A 238 9.51 1.73 8.34
C CYS A 238 9.86 1.60 9.85
N GLY A 239 11.10 1.22 10.20
CA GLY A 239 11.57 1.10 11.59
C GLY A 239 12.53 2.19 12.07
N SER A 240 12.80 3.23 11.28
CA SER A 240 13.76 4.28 11.64
C SER A 240 13.08 5.30 12.55
N PRO A 241 13.61 5.61 13.75
CA PRO A 241 12.99 6.60 14.62
C PRO A 241 13.07 7.96 13.94
N VAL A 242 11.94 8.41 13.38
CA VAL A 242 11.74 9.81 13.01
C VAL A 242 11.54 10.54 14.34
N LYS A 243 12.46 11.45 14.68
CA LYS A 243 12.33 12.33 15.85
C LYS A 243 11.47 13.54 15.53
#